data_AF-A0A2S6Q3B3-F1
#
_entry.id   AF-A0A2S6Q3B3-F1
#
_cell.length_a   1.000
_cell.length_b   1.000
_cell.length_c   1.000
_cell.angle_alpha   90.00
_cell.angle_beta   90.00
_cell.angle_gamma   90.00
#
_symmetry.space_group_name_H-M   'P 1'
#
loop_
_entity.id
_entity.type
_entity.pdbx_description
1 polymer ?
#
loop_
_entity_poly.entity_id
_entity_poly.type
_entity_poly.pdbx_seq_one_letter_code
_entity_poly.pdbx_strand_id
1 'polypeptide(L)'
;KQRYVFAENNAVIFNDKIKETLINQLNLDESKYDFKFQQPEGKIGKVLASYDYTIEGFDSFSNVFSLLSDIEKINGLTVKDACFNCEIENDELKKSTDDIGFKVEGDIYVYSKEK
;
A
#
# COMPACT_ATOMS: atom_id res chain seq x y z
N LYS A 1 -6.12 22.45 16.75
CA LYS A 1 -4.80 21.86 17.07
C LYS A 1 -4.82 20.33 17.22
N GLN A 2 -5.86 19.69 17.78
CA GLN A 2 -5.89 18.20 17.92
C GLN A 2 -6.17 17.40 16.63
N ARG A 3 -6.87 17.96 15.64
CA ARG A 3 -7.14 17.26 14.36
C ARG A 3 -5.87 16.97 13.53
N TYR A 4 -4.84 17.81 13.65
CA TYR A 4 -3.58 17.64 12.91
C TYR A 4 -2.70 16.52 13.49
N VAL A 5 -2.66 16.38 14.81
CA VAL A 5 -1.87 15.34 15.48
C VAL A 5 -2.43 13.94 15.22
N PHE A 6 -3.75 13.81 15.05
CA PHE A 6 -4.37 12.53 14.68
C PHE A 6 -4.18 12.20 13.20
N ALA A 7 -4.09 13.21 12.33
CA ALA A 7 -3.73 13.01 10.93
C ALA A 7 -2.28 12.54 10.78
N GLU A 8 -1.31 13.08 11.53
CA GLU A 8 0.10 12.66 11.43
C GLU A 8 0.36 11.18 11.75
N ASN A 9 -0.40 10.57 12.67
CA ASN A 9 -0.15 9.19 13.08
C ASN A 9 -0.62 8.15 12.05
N ASN A 10 -1.54 8.52 11.15
CA ASN A 10 -2.13 7.60 10.18
C ASN A 10 -2.08 8.10 8.74
N ALA A 11 -1.62 9.32 8.47
CA ALA A 11 -1.54 9.88 7.13
C ALA A 11 -0.24 9.48 6.43
N VAL A 12 -0.33 9.22 5.13
CA VAL A 12 0.85 8.97 4.31
C VAL A 12 1.61 10.29 4.08
N ILE A 13 2.79 10.42 4.70
CA ILE A 13 3.67 11.59 4.55
C ILE A 13 4.75 11.30 3.51
N PHE A 14 4.86 12.15 2.49
CA PHE A 14 5.86 11.98 1.44
C PHE A 14 7.28 12.07 2.02
N ASN A 15 8.08 11.03 1.76
CA ASN A 15 9.51 10.96 2.09
C ASN A 15 10.19 9.89 1.22
N ASP A 16 11.53 9.90 1.16
CA ASP A 16 12.31 8.98 0.30
C ASP A 16 12.16 7.50 0.68
N LYS A 17 11.62 7.19 1.86
CA LYS A 17 11.38 5.85 2.41
C LYS A 17 9.90 5.48 2.49
N ILE A 18 9.03 6.13 1.72
CA ILE A 18 7.58 5.88 1.76
C ILE A 18 7.21 4.41 1.49
N LYS A 19 7.88 3.75 0.53
CA LYS A 19 7.66 2.32 0.24
C LYS A 19 7.99 1.44 1.45
N GLU A 20 9.18 1.61 2.03
CA GLU A 20 9.62 0.88 3.23
C GLU A 20 8.69 1.14 4.43
N THR A 21 8.23 2.38 4.59
CA THR A 21 7.30 2.75 5.66
C THR A 21 5.97 2.02 5.52
N LEU A 22 5.40 1.99 4.30
CA LEU A 22 4.13 1.33 4.03
C LEU A 22 4.24 -0.20 4.14
N ILE A 23 5.33 -0.81 3.66
CA ILE A 23 5.60 -2.24 3.84
C ILE A 23 5.59 -2.61 5.34
N ASN A 24 6.27 -1.81 6.16
CA ASN A 24 6.32 -2.05 7.60
C ASN A 24 4.97 -1.82 8.28
N GLN A 25 4.21 -0.80 7.88
CA GLN A 25 2.88 -0.50 8.43
C GLN A 25 1.84 -1.56 8.07
N LEU A 26 1.90 -2.08 6.85
CA LEU A 26 1.03 -3.14 6.34
C LEU A 26 1.55 -4.55 6.65
N ASN A 27 2.72 -4.65 7.31
CA ASN A 27 3.37 -5.91 7.67
C ASN A 27 3.49 -6.88 6.48
N LEU A 28 3.92 -6.36 5.32
CA LEU A 28 4.05 -7.15 4.09
C LEU A 28 5.32 -7.99 4.11
N ASP A 29 5.19 -9.29 3.86
CA ASP A 29 6.32 -10.20 3.65
C ASP A 29 6.76 -10.13 2.19
N GLU A 30 7.87 -9.46 1.88
CA GLU A 30 8.35 -9.29 0.51
C GLU A 30 8.68 -10.61 -0.22
N SER A 31 8.68 -11.77 0.46
CA SER A 31 8.79 -13.08 -0.19
C SER A 31 7.46 -13.64 -0.70
N LYS A 32 6.34 -13.09 -0.25
CA LYS A 32 4.96 -13.47 -0.62
C LYS A 32 4.19 -12.35 -1.31
N TYR A 33 4.63 -11.10 -1.11
CA TYR A 33 3.96 -9.90 -1.56
C TYR A 33 4.92 -9.05 -2.40
N ASP A 34 4.44 -8.54 -3.52
CA ASP A 34 5.12 -7.53 -4.31
C ASP A 34 4.33 -6.22 -4.20
N PHE A 35 4.98 -5.20 -3.63
CA PHE A 35 4.39 -3.86 -3.50
C PHE A 35 5.05 -2.89 -4.48
N LYS A 36 4.24 -2.47 -5.46
CA LYS A 36 4.60 -1.52 -6.51
C LYS A 36 3.87 -0.22 -6.28
N PHE A 37 4.61 0.89 -6.42
CA PHE A 37 4.05 2.23 -6.43
C PHE A 37 4.95 3.10 -7.31
N GLN A 38 4.36 3.96 -8.14
CA GLN A 38 5.12 4.85 -9.02
C GLN A 38 5.35 6.21 -8.35
N GLN A 39 6.61 6.53 -8.04
CA GLN A 39 7.00 7.89 -7.68
C GLN A 39 6.95 8.80 -8.93
N PRO A 40 6.50 10.06 -8.81
CA PRO A 40 6.47 10.97 -9.94
C PRO A 40 7.88 11.51 -10.18
N GLU A 41 8.27 11.62 -11.45
CA GLU A 41 9.50 12.32 -11.81
C GLU A 41 9.27 13.84 -11.72
N GLY A 42 9.66 14.48 -10.61
CA GLY A 42 9.60 15.95 -10.50
C GLY A 42 9.66 16.53 -9.08
N LYS A 43 10.02 17.82 -8.98
CA LYS A 43 9.94 18.58 -7.71
C LYS A 43 8.48 18.82 -7.34
N ILE A 44 8.05 18.22 -6.24
CA ILE A 44 6.71 18.40 -5.68
C ILE A 44 6.69 19.71 -4.90
N GLY A 45 6.20 20.79 -5.51
CA GLY A 45 5.71 21.98 -4.78
C GLY A 45 4.42 21.63 -4.02
N LYS A 46 4.04 22.40 -2.97
CA LYS A 46 2.89 22.17 -2.08
C LYS A 46 1.64 21.60 -2.79
N VAL A 47 1.54 20.28 -2.95
CA VAL A 47 0.44 19.60 -3.63
C VAL A 47 0.26 18.20 -3.03
N LEU A 48 -1.00 17.85 -2.78
CA LEU A 48 -1.49 16.48 -2.57
C LEU A 48 -1.22 15.67 -3.84
N ALA A 49 -0.16 14.86 -3.85
CA ALA A 49 0.09 13.96 -4.97
C ALA A 49 -0.71 12.67 -4.76
N SER A 50 -1.35 12.19 -5.84
CA SER A 50 -2.02 10.89 -5.89
C SER A 50 -1.16 9.93 -6.71
N TYR A 51 -0.89 8.76 -6.16
CA TYR A 51 -0.12 7.72 -6.83
C TYR A 51 -0.89 6.43 -6.90
N ASP A 52 -0.82 5.74 -8.02
CA ASP A 52 -1.31 4.37 -8.07
C ASP A 52 -0.36 3.44 -7.33
N TYR A 53 -0.94 2.49 -6.61
CA TYR A 53 -0.21 1.36 -6.05
C TYR A 53 -0.86 0.03 -6.43
N THR A 54 -0.04 -1.00 -6.42
CA THR A 54 -0.44 -2.38 -6.60
C THR A 54 0.24 -3.22 -5.53
N ILE A 55 -0.54 -4.00 -4.78
CA ILE A 55 -0.04 -5.09 -3.94
C ILE A 55 -0.53 -6.38 -4.57
N GLU A 56 0.38 -7.26 -4.96
CA GLU A 56 0.03 -8.56 -5.53
C GLU A 56 0.81 -9.67 -4.84
N GLY A 57 0.23 -10.86 -4.75
CA GLY A 57 0.91 -11.95 -4.06
C GLY A 57 0.08 -13.18 -3.80
N PHE A 58 0.60 -14.01 -2.90
CA PHE A 58 0.01 -15.28 -2.51
C PHE A 58 -0.23 -15.34 -1.00
N ASP A 59 -1.49 -15.43 -0.58
CA ASP A 59 -1.83 -15.66 0.82
C ASP A 59 -3.22 -16.29 1.00
N SER A 60 -3.59 -16.63 2.22
CA SER A 60 -4.93 -17.04 2.60
C SER A 60 -5.93 -15.88 2.51
N PHE A 61 -7.20 -16.17 2.19
CA PHE A 61 -8.28 -15.17 2.20
C PHE A 61 -8.32 -14.32 3.47
N SER A 62 -8.12 -14.93 4.65
CA SER A 62 -8.16 -14.21 5.93
C SER A 62 -7.07 -13.14 6.03
N ASN A 63 -5.87 -13.43 5.54
CA ASN A 63 -4.77 -12.48 5.55
C ASN A 63 -4.99 -11.38 4.52
N VAL A 64 -5.50 -11.71 3.33
CA VAL A 64 -5.86 -10.69 2.31
C VAL A 64 -6.96 -9.74 2.84
N PHE A 65 -7.97 -10.25 3.55
CA PHE A 65 -8.99 -9.39 4.19
C PHE A 65 -8.41 -8.51 5.29
N SER A 66 -7.47 -9.03 6.08
CA SER A 66 -6.78 -8.26 7.12
C SER A 66 -5.98 -7.12 6.49
N LEU A 67 -5.25 -7.41 5.41
CA LEU A 67 -4.53 -6.43 4.61
C LEU A 67 -5.45 -5.32 4.10
N LEU A 68 -6.58 -5.66 3.47
CA LEU A 68 -7.56 -4.67 2.99
C LEU A 68 -8.06 -3.77 4.13
N SER A 69 -8.40 -4.37 5.27
CA SER A 69 -8.80 -3.62 6.47
C SER A 69 -7.69 -2.69 6.97
N ASP A 70 -6.43 -3.12 6.92
CA ASP A 70 -5.31 -2.30 7.38
C ASP A 70 -5.01 -1.16 6.39
N ILE A 71 -5.16 -1.39 5.09
CA ILE A 71 -5.11 -0.34 4.06
C ILE A 71 -6.17 0.74 4.34
N GLU A 72 -7.42 0.34 4.62
CA GLU A 72 -8.52 1.28 4.90
C GLU A 72 -8.30 2.13 6.16
N LYS A 73 -7.48 1.66 7.11
CA LYS A 73 -7.13 2.41 8.33
C LYS A 73 -6.04 3.47 8.10
N ILE A 74 -5.27 3.36 7.01
CA ILE A 74 -4.21 4.31 6.68
C ILE A 74 -4.84 5.48 5.91
N ASN A 75 -4.82 6.66 6.53
CA ASN A 75 -5.33 7.87 5.89
C ASN A 75 -4.48 8.22 4.66
N GLY A 76 -5.14 8.31 3.51
CA GLY A 76 -4.48 8.55 2.25
C GLY A 76 -4.15 7.27 1.49
N LEU A 77 -4.49 6.07 1.97
CA LEU A 77 -4.66 4.94 1.08
C LEU A 77 -6.14 4.76 0.75
N THR A 78 -6.41 4.36 -0.48
CA THR A 78 -7.74 3.93 -0.93
C THR A 78 -7.59 2.67 -1.76
N VAL A 79 -8.62 1.83 -1.76
CA VAL A 79 -8.69 0.64 -2.63
C VAL A 79 -9.62 0.97 -3.79
N LYS A 80 -9.15 0.75 -5.02
CA LYS A 80 -9.94 0.87 -6.25
C LYS A 80 -10.50 -0.47 -6.68
N ASP A 81 -9.66 -1.49 -6.66
CA ASP A 81 -10.01 -2.83 -7.09
C ASP A 81 -9.27 -3.88 -6.24
N ALA A 82 -9.92 -5.03 -6.08
CA ALA A 82 -9.36 -6.18 -5.39
C ALA A 82 -9.79 -7.45 -6.11
N CYS A 83 -8.81 -8.16 -6.65
CA CYS A 83 -9.02 -9.45 -7.28
C CYS A 83 -8.53 -10.57 -6.35
N PHE A 84 -9.36 -11.61 -6.23
CA PHE A 84 -9.05 -12.84 -5.49
C PHE A 84 -9.03 -14.00 -6.48
N ASN A 85 -8.11 -14.94 -6.28
CA ASN A 85 -7.80 -16.01 -7.23
C ASN A 85 -7.35 -15.51 -8.61
N CYS A 86 -6.76 -14.31 -8.72
CA CYS A 86 -6.15 -13.87 -9.97
C CYS A 86 -4.83 -14.58 -10.24
N GLU A 87 -4.46 -14.65 -11.52
CA GLU A 87 -3.13 -15.04 -11.94
C GLU A 87 -2.12 -13.97 -11.54
N ILE A 88 -0.96 -14.40 -11.03
CA ILE A 88 0.14 -13.54 -10.60
C ILE A 88 1.35 -13.91 -11.44
N GLU A 89 1.84 -12.97 -12.24
CA GLU A 89 3.00 -13.13 -13.12
C GLU A 89 4.28 -12.64 -12.42
N ASN A 90 4.57 -13.18 -11.23
CA ASN A 90 5.82 -12.87 -10.52
C ASN A 90 6.43 -14.16 -9.94
N ASP A 91 7.47 -14.66 -10.62
CA ASP A 91 8.19 -15.90 -10.28
C ASP A 91 9.02 -15.78 -8.99
N GLU A 92 9.27 -14.58 -8.48
CA GLU A 92 10.00 -14.35 -7.24
C GLU A 92 9.13 -14.60 -6.00
N LEU A 93 7.79 -14.55 -6.15
CA LEU A 93 6.84 -14.74 -5.06
C LEU A 93 6.59 -16.22 -4.76
N LYS A 94 6.62 -16.56 -3.47
CA LYS A 94 6.43 -17.94 -3.01
C LYS A 94 4.97 -18.24 -2.74
N LYS A 95 4.41 -19.19 -3.50
CA LYS A 95 3.07 -19.73 -3.29
C LYS A 95 3.08 -20.99 -2.42
N SER A 96 2.25 -21.03 -1.38
CA SER A 96 1.96 -22.25 -0.61
C SER A 96 0.74 -22.99 -1.18
N THR A 97 0.55 -24.25 -0.83
CA THR A 97 -0.54 -25.10 -1.34
C THR A 97 -1.95 -24.51 -1.13
N ASP A 98 -2.16 -23.83 0.00
CA ASP A 98 -3.44 -23.25 0.39
C ASP A 98 -3.56 -21.75 0.08
N ASP A 99 -2.51 -21.14 -0.49
CA ASP A 99 -2.50 -19.72 -0.80
C ASP A 99 -3.27 -19.45 -2.11
N ILE A 100 -4.03 -18.36 -2.11
CA ILE A 100 -4.68 -17.82 -3.31
C ILE A 100 -3.84 -16.68 -3.89
N GLY A 101 -3.85 -16.56 -5.22
CA GLY A 101 -3.33 -15.35 -5.86
C GLY A 101 -4.28 -14.19 -5.58
N PHE A 102 -3.75 -13.03 -5.24
CA PHE A 102 -4.55 -11.82 -5.05
C PHE A 102 -3.82 -10.60 -5.59
N LYS A 103 -4.60 -9.59 -5.97
CA LYS A 103 -4.10 -8.30 -6.45
C LYS A 103 -5.00 -7.20 -5.92
N VAL A 104 -4.42 -6.21 -5.24
CA VAL A 104 -5.10 -5.01 -4.75
C VAL A 104 -4.50 -3.81 -5.43
N GLU A 105 -5.36 -2.99 -6.03
CA GLU A 105 -4.98 -1.75 -6.70
C GLU A 105 -5.67 -0.57 -6.02
N GLY A 106 -4.98 0.58 -5.96
CA GLY A 106 -5.53 1.73 -5.24
C GLY A 106 -4.73 3.01 -5.43
N ASP A 107 -5.17 4.07 -4.77
CA ASP A 107 -4.45 5.35 -4.71
C ASP A 107 -3.75 5.56 -3.36
N ILE A 108 -2.57 6.19 -3.42
CA ILE A 108 -1.86 6.81 -2.31
C ILE A 108 -1.94 8.33 -2.45
N TYR A 109 -2.67 8.98 -1.55
CA TYR A 109 -2.70 10.42 -1.35
C TYR A 109 -1.67 10.82 -0.31
N VAL A 110 -0.60 11.48 -0.76
CA VAL A 110 0.47 11.94 0.14
C VAL A 110 0.29 13.40 0.54
N TYR A 111 0.59 13.68 1.81
CA TYR A 111 0.53 15.02 2.35
C TYR A 111 1.94 15.60 2.49
N SER A 112 2.11 16.88 2.15
CA SER A 112 3.37 17.58 2.43
C SER A 112 3.51 17.75 3.93
N LYS A 113 4.68 17.40 4.48
CA LYS A 113 5.07 17.77 5.84
C LYS A 113 5.33 19.27 5.87
N GLU A 114 4.29 20.10 5.99
CA GLU A 114 4.51 21.52 6.24
C GLU A 114 5.29 21.66 7.56
N LYS A 115 6.41 22.37 7.51
CA LYS A 115 7.15 22.83 8.71
C LYS A 115 6.44 24.01 9.34
#